data_AF-A0A6A4ZH78-F1
#
_entry.id   AF-A0A6A4ZH78-F1
#
_cell.length_a   1.000
_cell.length_b   1.000
_cell.length_c   1.000
_cell.angle_alpha   90.00
_cell.angle_beta   90.00
_cell.angle_gamma   90.00
#
_symmetry.space_group_name_H-M   'P 1'
#
loop_
_entity.id
_entity.type
_entity.pdbx_description
1 polymer ?
#
loop_
_entity_poly.entity_id
_entity_poly.type
_entity_poly.pdbx_seq_one_letter_code
_entity_poly.pdbx_strand_id
1 'polypeptide(L)'
;GATVDIQIQITANHKGFFEFGLCKLNGKADKETEECFQSLAQPNGEKQWQLPAGAQTFSMQYKLPSGVTCDGDSHCVLRWWYAGGNNPGQPVNGQEQFWNCADIYISNNCGGNGPSPNPSSAKPTPSTSLPNPQPSSQKPQPSQSTPAPSKNPMP
;
A
#
# COMPACT_ATOMS: atom_id res chain seq x y z
N GLY A 1 -12.34 -11.73 11.84
CA GLY A 1 -12.10 -12.77 12.87
C GLY A 1 -11.45 -14.01 12.28
N ALA A 2 -11.91 -14.46 11.11
CA ALA A 2 -11.34 -15.60 10.41
C ALA A 2 -9.86 -15.36 10.01
N THR A 3 -9.11 -16.45 9.91
CA THR A 3 -7.84 -16.50 9.18
C THR A 3 -8.15 -16.74 7.71
N VAL A 4 -7.54 -15.97 6.82
CA VAL A 4 -7.69 -16.11 5.36
C VAL A 4 -6.36 -16.43 4.72
N ASP A 5 -6.40 -17.22 3.64
CA ASP A 5 -5.26 -17.47 2.77
C ASP A 5 -5.16 -16.36 1.72
N ILE A 6 -4.01 -15.72 1.65
CA ILE A 6 -3.69 -14.69 0.66
C ILE A 6 -2.56 -15.21 -0.21
N GLN A 7 -2.75 -15.16 -1.53
CA GLN A 7 -1.72 -15.49 -2.51
C GLN A 7 -1.20 -14.25 -3.20
N ILE A 8 0.13 -14.13 -3.26
CA ILE A 8 0.83 -13.09 -4.02
C ILE A 8 1.73 -13.74 -5.05
N GLN A 9 1.60 -13.29 -6.29
CA GLN A 9 2.52 -13.64 -7.37
C GLN A 9 3.55 -12.53 -7.55
N ILE A 10 4.82 -12.91 -7.44
CA ILE A 10 5.98 -12.06 -7.65
C ILE A 10 6.63 -12.46 -8.97
N THR A 11 6.75 -11.49 -9.87
CA THR A 11 7.43 -11.65 -11.16
C THR A 11 8.93 -11.40 -11.05
N ALA A 12 9.35 -10.53 -10.12
CA ALA A 12 10.74 -10.25 -9.79
C ALA A 12 10.92 -10.09 -8.28
N ASN A 13 11.79 -10.91 -7.69
CA ASN A 13 12.00 -10.93 -6.24
C ASN A 13 13.08 -9.91 -5.85
N HIS A 14 12.67 -8.79 -5.26
CA HIS A 14 13.57 -7.71 -4.81
C HIS A 14 13.85 -7.80 -3.30
N LYS A 15 13.78 -9.01 -2.70
CA LYS A 15 13.92 -9.27 -1.25
C LYS A 15 12.88 -8.49 -0.44
N GLY A 16 13.12 -8.21 0.84
CA GLY A 16 12.25 -7.37 1.66
C GLY A 16 11.06 -8.13 2.24
N PHE A 17 9.93 -7.45 2.40
CA PHE A 17 8.78 -7.98 3.12
C PHE A 17 7.44 -7.48 2.61
N PHE A 18 6.39 -8.22 2.93
CA PHE A 18 5.00 -7.83 2.70
C PHE A 18 4.33 -7.42 4.00
N GLU A 19 3.44 -6.43 3.92
CA GLU A 19 2.45 -6.14 4.95
C GLU A 19 1.06 -6.06 4.31
N PHE A 20 0.06 -6.42 5.12
CA PHE A 20 -1.34 -6.33 4.72
C PHE A 20 -2.08 -5.37 5.65
N GLY A 21 -2.95 -4.54 5.06
CA GLY A 21 -3.84 -3.64 5.78
C GLY A 21 -5.28 -3.86 5.37
N LEU A 22 -6.22 -3.65 6.28
CA LEU A 22 -7.64 -3.66 6.00
C LEU A 22 -8.26 -2.31 6.34
N CYS A 23 -8.97 -1.73 5.39
CA CYS A 23 -9.79 -0.53 5.58
C CYS A 23 -11.26 -0.91 5.44
N LYS A 24 -12.11 -0.49 6.37
CA LYS A 24 -13.57 -0.59 6.26
C LYS A 24 -14.13 0.77 5.87
N LEU A 25 -14.83 0.81 4.76
CA LEU A 25 -15.54 1.96 4.23
C LEU A 25 -17.03 1.77 4.51
N ASN A 26 -17.72 2.82 4.96
CA ASN A 26 -19.09 2.69 5.48
C ASN A 26 -20.16 3.04 4.45
N GLY A 27 -19.84 3.92 3.51
CA GLY A 27 -20.69 4.33 2.39
C GLY A 27 -20.13 3.92 1.04
N LYS A 28 -21.01 3.81 0.04
CA LYS A 28 -20.67 3.37 -1.33
C LYS A 28 -19.69 4.26 -2.09
N ALA A 29 -19.59 5.53 -1.69
CA ALA A 29 -18.73 6.53 -2.33
C ALA A 29 -17.51 6.90 -1.47
N ASP A 30 -17.38 6.28 -0.29
CA ASP A 30 -16.22 6.45 0.56
C ASP A 30 -14.97 5.94 -0.18
N LYS A 31 -13.82 6.54 0.11
CA LYS A 31 -12.52 6.13 -0.42
C LYS A 31 -11.59 5.87 0.72
N GLU A 32 -10.74 4.86 0.57
CA GLU A 32 -9.69 4.56 1.52
C GLU A 32 -8.70 5.71 1.65
N THR A 33 -8.26 5.95 2.89
CA THR A 33 -7.10 6.78 3.20
C THR A 33 -6.06 5.91 3.90
N GLU A 34 -4.81 6.37 3.96
CA GLU A 34 -3.74 5.61 4.62
C GLU A 34 -4.09 5.36 6.09
N GLU A 35 -4.72 6.32 6.76
CA GLU A 35 -5.11 6.25 8.17
C GLU A 35 -6.25 5.25 8.43
N CYS A 36 -7.02 4.88 7.40
CA CYS A 36 -8.07 3.88 7.52
C CYS A 36 -7.51 2.46 7.68
N PHE A 37 -6.32 2.21 7.12
CA PHE A 37 -5.77 0.86 7.06
C PHE A 37 -5.26 0.39 8.43
N GLN A 38 -5.95 -0.60 8.98
CA GLN A 38 -5.47 -1.35 10.11
C GLN A 38 -4.56 -2.49 9.64
N SER A 39 -3.32 -2.55 10.15
CA SER A 39 -2.40 -3.65 9.85
C SER A 39 -2.98 -4.99 10.29
N LEU A 40 -2.92 -5.98 9.40
CA LEU A 40 -3.23 -7.37 9.69
C LEU A 40 -2.00 -8.09 10.24
N ALA A 41 -2.24 -9.15 11.01
CA ALA A 41 -1.19 -10.01 11.53
C ALA A 41 -1.42 -11.45 11.10
N GLN A 42 -0.32 -12.16 10.89
CA GLN A 42 -0.29 -13.60 10.71
C GLN A 42 -0.78 -14.31 11.98
N PRO A 43 -1.16 -15.61 11.91
CA PRO A 43 -1.56 -16.37 13.09
C PRO A 43 -0.53 -16.40 14.22
N ASN A 44 0.77 -16.32 13.87
CA ASN A 44 1.91 -16.24 14.80
C ASN A 44 2.09 -14.84 15.44
N GLY A 45 1.31 -13.84 15.04
CA GLY A 45 1.35 -12.47 15.55
C GLY A 45 2.23 -11.50 14.75
N GLU A 46 3.02 -11.99 13.79
CA GLU A 46 3.87 -11.13 12.97
C GLU A 46 3.05 -10.39 11.91
N LYS A 47 3.37 -9.11 11.69
CA LYS A 47 2.71 -8.29 10.66
C LYS A 47 3.42 -8.40 9.31
N GLN A 48 4.75 -8.43 9.36
CA GLN A 48 5.60 -8.54 8.19
C GLN A 48 5.81 -9.99 7.79
N TRP A 49 5.64 -10.28 6.51
CA TRP A 49 6.03 -11.55 5.94
C TRP A 49 7.30 -11.36 5.11
N GLN A 50 8.40 -11.96 5.55
CA GLN A 50 9.70 -11.83 4.88
C GLN A 50 9.69 -12.63 3.58
N LEU A 51 9.99 -11.99 2.45
CA LEU A 51 9.94 -12.60 1.12
C LEU A 51 11.11 -13.58 0.93
N PRO A 52 10.88 -14.92 0.89
CA PRO A 52 11.93 -15.87 0.61
C PRO A 52 12.24 -15.92 -0.89
N ALA A 53 13.42 -16.46 -1.23
CA ALA A 53 13.82 -16.66 -2.61
C ALA A 53 13.24 -17.97 -3.20
N GLY A 54 13.31 -18.11 -4.52
CA GLY A 54 13.15 -19.40 -5.22
C GLY A 54 11.74 -19.75 -5.70
N ALA A 55 10.68 -19.14 -5.16
CA ALA A 55 9.31 -19.30 -5.67
C ALA A 55 8.79 -18.01 -6.33
N GLN A 56 7.76 -18.16 -7.16
CA GLN A 56 7.05 -17.04 -7.79
C GLN A 56 5.71 -16.75 -7.13
N THR A 57 5.04 -17.76 -6.57
CA THR A 57 3.77 -17.60 -5.87
C THR A 57 3.95 -17.98 -4.42
N PHE A 58 3.47 -17.12 -3.53
CA PHE A 58 3.57 -17.28 -2.09
C PHE A 58 2.18 -17.27 -1.46
N SER A 59 1.88 -18.27 -0.64
CA SER A 59 0.64 -18.36 0.13
C SER A 59 0.93 -18.01 1.58
N MET A 60 0.14 -17.10 2.15
CA MET A 60 0.30 -16.62 3.52
C MET A 60 -1.05 -16.60 4.21
N GLN A 61 -1.04 -16.78 5.53
CA GLN A 61 -2.24 -16.70 6.34
C GLN A 61 -2.25 -15.40 7.14
N TYR A 62 -3.39 -14.71 7.13
CA TYR A 62 -3.60 -13.48 7.91
C TYR A 62 -4.95 -13.50 8.62
N LYS A 63 -4.99 -12.97 9.84
CA LYS A 63 -6.22 -12.84 10.63
C LYS A 63 -6.92 -11.54 10.28
N LEU A 64 -8.17 -11.63 9.83
CA LEU A 64 -9.05 -10.48 9.71
C LEU A 64 -9.45 -9.97 11.10
N PRO A 65 -9.62 -8.65 11.33
CA PRO A 65 -10.00 -8.13 12.63
C PRO A 65 -11.32 -8.72 13.12
N SER A 66 -11.41 -9.00 14.43
CA SER A 66 -12.63 -9.55 15.03
C SER A 66 -13.77 -8.54 15.00
N GLY A 67 -14.99 -9.02 14.72
CA GLY A 67 -16.19 -8.18 14.67
C GLY A 67 -16.30 -7.27 13.44
N VAL A 68 -15.31 -7.24 12.55
CA VAL A 68 -15.42 -6.50 11.28
C VAL A 68 -16.27 -7.28 10.29
N THR A 69 -17.35 -6.66 9.85
CA THR A 69 -18.11 -7.04 8.66
C THR A 69 -18.29 -5.82 7.75
N CYS A 70 -18.49 -6.06 6.47
CA CYS A 70 -18.64 -5.06 5.42
C CYS A 70 -20.03 -5.19 4.79
N ASP A 71 -21.07 -5.38 5.60
CA ASP A 71 -22.45 -5.62 5.13
C ASP A 71 -23.17 -4.32 4.71
N GLY A 72 -24.25 -4.46 3.94
CA GLY A 72 -25.09 -3.35 3.52
C GLY A 72 -24.39 -2.45 2.49
N ASP A 73 -24.27 -1.16 2.80
CA ASP A 73 -23.60 -0.16 1.94
C ASP A 73 -22.09 -0.06 2.22
N SER A 74 -21.60 -0.79 3.23
CA SER A 74 -20.17 -0.86 3.53
C SER A 74 -19.42 -1.76 2.55
N HIS A 75 -18.13 -1.51 2.38
CA HIS A 75 -17.20 -2.37 1.65
C HIS A 75 -15.83 -2.30 2.32
N CYS A 76 -14.97 -3.28 2.06
CA CYS A 76 -13.66 -3.31 2.67
C CYS A 76 -12.57 -3.42 1.60
N VAL A 77 -11.48 -2.69 1.82
CA VAL A 77 -10.31 -2.71 0.94
C VAL A 77 -9.19 -3.43 1.68
N LEU A 78 -8.68 -4.51 1.07
CA LEU A 78 -7.46 -5.17 1.48
C LEU A 78 -6.29 -4.57 0.71
N ARG A 79 -5.32 -4.01 1.42
CA ARG A 79 -4.09 -3.48 0.82
C ARG A 79 -2.94 -4.44 1.05
N TRP A 80 -2.27 -4.80 -0.04
CA TRP A 80 -0.92 -5.37 -0.01
C TRP A 80 0.10 -4.25 -0.20
N TRP A 81 1.08 -4.17 0.70
CA TRP A 81 2.26 -3.35 0.56
C TRP A 81 3.49 -4.25 0.51
N TYR A 82 4.31 -4.05 -0.51
CA TYR A 82 5.61 -4.69 -0.64
C TYR A 82 6.71 -3.64 -0.59
N ALA A 83 7.53 -3.69 0.45
CA ALA A 83 8.78 -2.97 0.53
C ALA A 83 9.93 -3.88 0.09
N GLY A 84 10.64 -3.49 -0.98
CA GLY A 84 11.86 -4.16 -1.43
C GLY A 84 12.97 -4.08 -0.38
N GLY A 85 14.05 -4.84 -0.61
CA GLY A 85 15.20 -4.90 0.31
C GLY A 85 16.52 -5.10 -0.40
N ASN A 86 16.61 -4.71 -1.67
CA ASN A 86 17.77 -4.91 -2.52
C ASN A 86 18.66 -3.67 -2.67
N ASN A 87 18.31 -2.51 -2.06
CA ASN A 87 19.19 -1.35 -1.97
C ASN A 87 19.96 -1.36 -0.62
N PRO A 88 21.25 -1.71 -0.58
CA PRO A 88 21.98 -1.83 0.67
C PRO A 88 22.13 -0.48 1.39
N GLY A 89 21.95 -0.49 2.72
CA GLY A 89 22.12 0.70 3.57
C GLY A 89 21.01 1.75 3.46
N GLN A 90 19.99 1.54 2.62
CA GLN A 90 18.87 2.45 2.50
C GLN A 90 17.77 2.11 3.53
N PRO A 91 17.13 3.12 4.16
CA PRO A 91 15.93 2.89 4.97
C PRO A 91 14.77 2.40 4.09
N VAL A 92 13.65 1.99 4.69
CA VAL A 92 12.47 1.49 3.95
C VAL A 92 11.99 2.44 2.85
N ASN A 93 12.03 3.76 3.10
CA ASN A 93 11.65 4.78 2.13
C ASN A 93 12.64 4.95 0.96
N GLY A 94 13.86 4.41 1.09
CA GLY A 94 14.85 4.34 0.02
C GLY A 94 14.84 3.01 -0.75
N GLN A 95 13.91 2.11 -0.44
CA GLN A 95 13.65 0.89 -1.20
C GLN A 95 12.57 1.15 -2.26
N GLU A 96 12.56 0.33 -3.31
CA GLU A 96 11.41 0.26 -4.21
C GLU A 96 10.19 -0.27 -3.44
N GLN A 97 9.01 0.29 -3.70
CA GLN A 97 7.79 -0.05 -2.99
C GLN A 97 6.64 -0.26 -3.97
N PHE A 98 5.81 -1.25 -3.67
CA PHE A 98 4.65 -1.62 -4.47
C PHE A 98 3.41 -1.67 -3.60
N TRP A 99 2.29 -1.21 -4.16
CA TRP A 99 0.98 -1.28 -3.52
C TRP A 99 -0.03 -1.92 -4.47
N ASN A 100 -0.88 -2.78 -3.90
CA ASN A 100 -2.09 -3.24 -4.56
C ASN A 100 -3.25 -3.21 -3.56
N CYS A 101 -4.44 -2.88 -4.06
CA CYS A 101 -5.67 -2.88 -3.30
C CYS A 101 -6.65 -3.88 -3.94
N ALA A 102 -7.40 -4.57 -3.10
CA ALA A 102 -8.47 -5.48 -3.50
C ALA A 102 -9.75 -5.15 -2.72
N ASP A 103 -10.85 -4.95 -3.44
CA ASP A 103 -12.18 -4.85 -2.83
C ASP A 103 -12.63 -6.24 -2.37
N ILE A 104 -12.95 -6.36 -1.08
CA ILE A 104 -13.40 -7.60 -0.46
C ILE A 104 -14.68 -7.39 0.35
N TYR A 105 -15.44 -8.47 0.49
CA TYR A 105 -16.64 -8.50 1.32
C TYR A 105 -16.43 -9.46 2.48
N ILE A 106 -16.64 -8.98 3.71
CA ILE A 106 -16.52 -9.78 4.93
C ILE A 106 -17.91 -9.84 5.58
N SER A 107 -18.43 -11.04 5.78
CA SER A 107 -19.73 -11.24 6.43
C SER A 107 -19.70 -12.47 7.33
N ASN A 108 -20.58 -12.46 8.33
CA ASN A 108 -20.81 -13.63 9.18
C ASN A 108 -21.74 -14.67 8.52
N ASN A 109 -22.37 -14.31 7.39
CA ASN A 109 -23.39 -15.10 6.73
C ASN A 109 -22.93 -15.66 5.37
N CYS A 110 -21.63 -15.87 5.19
CA CYS A 110 -21.07 -16.49 3.99
C CYS A 110 -21.63 -17.93 3.82
N GLY A 111 -22.78 -18.06 3.15
CA GLY A 111 -23.55 -19.31 3.02
C GLY A 111 -25.07 -19.18 3.16
N GLY A 112 -25.60 -18.04 3.61
CA GLY A 112 -27.03 -17.71 3.52
C GLY A 112 -27.37 -16.97 2.23
N ASN A 113 -28.67 -16.82 1.91
CA ASN A 113 -29.22 -16.00 0.81
C ASN A 113 -28.94 -14.48 0.98
N GLY A 114 -27.78 -14.09 1.49
CA GLY A 114 -27.30 -12.72 1.44
C GLY A 114 -27.04 -12.33 -0.01
N PRO A 115 -27.04 -11.03 -0.33
CA PRO A 115 -26.62 -10.56 -1.63
C PRO A 115 -25.19 -11.04 -1.87
N SER A 116 -25.03 -12.07 -2.71
CA SER A 116 -23.73 -12.39 -3.30
C SER A 116 -23.24 -11.09 -3.93
N PRO A 117 -22.02 -10.61 -3.60
CA PRO A 117 -21.47 -9.47 -4.30
C PRO A 117 -21.38 -9.90 -5.75
N ASN A 118 -22.27 -9.37 -6.60
CA ASN A 118 -22.20 -9.57 -8.02
C ASN A 118 -20.82 -9.06 -8.42
N PRO A 119 -19.89 -9.91 -8.87
CA PRO A 119 -18.58 -9.45 -9.27
C PRO A 119 -18.82 -8.57 -10.49
N SER A 120 -18.92 -7.26 -10.26
CA SER A 120 -19.02 -6.29 -11.33
C SER A 120 -17.71 -6.46 -12.08
N SER A 121 -17.79 -7.17 -13.21
CA SER A 121 -16.71 -7.30 -14.18
C SER A 121 -16.53 -5.97 -14.90
N ALA A 122 -16.49 -4.88 -14.13
CA ALA A 122 -16.04 -3.59 -14.58
C ALA A 122 -14.56 -3.76 -14.91
N LYS A 123 -14.32 -4.19 -16.15
CA LYS A 123 -13.07 -4.02 -16.85
C LYS A 123 -12.53 -2.64 -16.44
N PRO A 124 -11.27 -2.53 -15.98
CA PRO A 124 -10.72 -1.23 -15.61
C PRO A 124 -10.89 -0.29 -16.80
N THR A 125 -11.77 0.70 -16.62
CA THR A 125 -11.92 1.79 -17.58
C THR A 125 -10.57 2.51 -17.57
N PRO A 126 -9.91 2.71 -18.72
CA PRO A 126 -8.68 3.50 -18.75
C PRO A 126 -8.99 4.86 -18.13
N SER A 127 -8.35 5.18 -17.01
CA SER A 127 -8.37 6.53 -16.47
C SER A 127 -7.92 7.47 -17.57
N THR A 128 -8.80 8.35 -18.03
CA THR A 128 -8.42 9.49 -18.87
C THR A 128 -7.29 10.21 -18.16
N SER A 129 -6.11 10.20 -18.78
CA SER A 129 -4.89 10.82 -18.27
C SER A 129 -5.18 12.27 -17.87
N LEU A 130 -5.03 12.59 -16.59
CA LEU A 130 -4.74 13.95 -16.18
C LEU A 130 -3.44 14.38 -16.88
N PRO A 131 -3.34 15.61 -17.42
CA PRO A 131 -2.14 16.07 -18.07
C PRO A 131 -0.99 16.05 -17.05
N ASN A 132 0.08 15.34 -17.42
CA ASN A 132 1.32 15.25 -16.68
C ASN A 132 1.87 16.67 -16.45
N PRO A 133 2.22 17.10 -15.22
CA PRO A 133 2.96 18.33 -15.04
C PRO A 133 4.34 18.13 -15.67
N GLN A 134 4.58 18.85 -16.77
CA GLN A 134 5.87 18.90 -17.44
C GLN A 134 6.97 19.33 -16.45
N PRO A 135 8.12 18.63 -16.38
CA PRO A 135 9.27 19.10 -15.61
C PRO A 135 9.75 20.43 -16.20
N SER A 136 9.68 21.50 -15.40
CA SER A 136 10.27 22.79 -15.77
C SER A 136 11.79 22.64 -15.75
N SER A 137 12.41 22.60 -16.93
CA SER A 137 13.86 22.67 -17.09
C SER A 137 14.34 24.10 -16.85
N GLN A 138 14.38 24.55 -15.60
CA GLN A 138 15.16 25.73 -15.25
C GLN A 138 16.58 25.28 -14.89
N LYS A 139 17.48 25.50 -15.85
CA LYS A 139 18.93 25.42 -15.67
C LYS A 139 19.34 26.36 -14.52
N PRO A 140 20.11 25.91 -13.50
CA PRO A 140 20.60 26.82 -12.47
C PRO A 140 21.50 27.90 -13.09
N GLN A 141 21.14 29.16 -12.87
CA GLN A 141 21.99 30.30 -13.19
C GLN A 141 23.11 30.41 -12.14
N PRO A 142 24.37 30.74 -12.51
CA PRO A 142 25.45 30.87 -11.53
C PRO A 142 25.18 32.05 -10.58
N SER A 143 25.16 31.80 -9.27
CA SER A 143 25.14 32.86 -8.25
C SER A 143 26.44 33.66 -8.30
N GLN A 144 26.31 34.96 -8.54
CA GLN A 144 27.41 35.92 -8.38
C GLN A 144 27.79 36.01 -6.90
N SER A 145 29.08 35.83 -6.63
CA SER A 145 29.69 35.97 -5.31
C SER A 145 29.61 37.42 -4.81
N THR A 146 28.99 37.63 -3.65
CA THR A 146 29.09 38.88 -2.89
C THR A 146 30.41 38.91 -2.09
N PRO A 147 31.14 40.05 -2.01
CA PRO A 147 32.39 40.13 -1.26
C PRO A 147 32.17 40.13 0.25
N ALA A 148 33.08 39.49 0.99
CA ALA A 148 33.12 39.46 2.45
C ALA A 148 33.36 40.86 3.06
N PRO A 149 32.72 41.22 4.18
CA PRO A 149 33.01 42.47 4.86
C PRO A 149 34.30 42.39 5.69
N SER A 150 35.17 43.39 5.45
CA SER A 150 36.43 43.67 6.12
C SER A 150 36.24 43.93 7.62
N LYS A 151 37.03 43.27 8.46
CA LYS A 151 37.21 43.64 9.87
C LYS A 151 38.31 44.68 9.96
N ASN A 152 38.02 45.85 10.50
CA ASN A 152 39.05 46.72 11.06
C ASN A 152 38.70 47.12 12.52
N PRO A 153 39.73 47.36 13.35
CA PRO A 153 39.63 47.34 14.80
C PRO A 153 39.31 48.72 15.39
N MET A 154 38.66 48.76 16.55
CA MET A 154 38.44 49.98 17.33
C MET A 154 39.51 50.13 18.44
N PRO A 155 39.79 51.38 18.88
CA PRO A 155 40.94 51.74 19.70
C PRO A 155 40.85 51.32 21.16
#